data_AF-A0A6A7LME0-F1
#
_entry.id   AF-A0A6A7LME0-F1
#
_cell.length_a   1.000
_cell.length_b   1.000
_cell.length_c   1.000
_cell.angle_alpha   90.00
_cell.angle_beta   90.00
_cell.angle_gamma   90.00
#
_symmetry.space_group_name_H-M   'P 1'
#
loop_
_entity.id
_entity.type
_entity.pdbx_description
1 polymer ?
#
loop_
_entity_poly.entity_id
_entity_poly.type
_entity_poly.pdbx_seq_one_letter_code
_entity_poly.pdbx_strand_id
1 'polypeptide(L)'
;MVDHSLPRCKLCNSPVTDSIETEIEYHGRAKSGKYIEGSWICNDCMSERDEENKVSATLTTQDDMHHEHIGTADKSDVSPNTPPADETDL
;
A
#
# COMPACT_ATOMS: atom_id res chain seq x y z
N MET A 1 -28.07 -20.89 -4.59
CA MET A 1 -27.37 -19.59 -4.66
C MET A 1 -25.94 -19.92 -4.30
N VAL A 2 -25.02 -19.88 -5.27
CA VAL A 2 -23.60 -20.03 -4.95
C VAL A 2 -23.24 -18.70 -4.31
N ASP A 3 -23.09 -18.68 -2.98
CA ASP A 3 -22.46 -17.55 -2.31
C ASP A 3 -21.08 -17.39 -2.95
N HIS A 4 -20.93 -16.37 -3.79
CA HIS A 4 -19.63 -15.95 -4.35
C HIS A 4 -18.79 -15.30 -3.25
N SER A 5 -18.74 -15.93 -2.08
CA SER A 5 -17.83 -15.53 -1.01
C SER A 5 -16.43 -15.84 -1.52
N LEU A 6 -15.73 -14.80 -1.92
CA LEU A 6 -14.34 -14.90 -2.30
C LEU A 6 -13.55 -15.58 -1.18
N PRO A 7 -12.69 -16.56 -1.50
CA PRO A 7 -11.82 -17.14 -0.51
C PRO A 7 -10.94 -16.05 0.13
N ARG A 8 -10.49 -16.28 1.36
CA ARG A 8 -9.69 -15.31 2.10
C ARG A 8 -8.25 -15.76 2.18
N CYS A 9 -7.33 -14.79 2.12
CA CYS A 9 -5.93 -15.02 2.38
C CYS A 9 -5.75 -15.56 3.81
N LYS A 10 -5.01 -16.67 3.97
CA LYS A 10 -4.70 -17.24 5.29
C LYS A 10 -3.90 -16.29 6.20
N LEU A 11 -3.11 -15.38 5.61
CA LEU A 11 -2.19 -14.51 6.33
C LEU A 11 -2.83 -13.17 6.74
N CYS A 12 -3.42 -12.44 5.79
CA CYS A 12 -4.01 -11.12 6.05
C CYS A 12 -5.54 -11.10 6.06
N ASN A 13 -6.21 -12.25 5.85
CA ASN A 13 -7.67 -12.40 5.82
C ASN A 13 -8.41 -11.54 4.79
N SER A 14 -7.67 -10.92 3.86
CA SER A 14 -8.21 -10.17 2.72
C SER A 14 -8.88 -11.11 1.72
N PRO A 15 -9.95 -10.67 1.02
CA PRO A 15 -10.56 -11.44 -0.06
C PRO A 15 -9.57 -11.64 -1.22
N VAL A 16 -9.50 -12.87 -1.73
CA VAL A 16 -8.57 -13.32 -2.75
C VAL A 16 -9.32 -13.94 -3.92
N THR A 17 -8.82 -13.73 -5.13
CA THR A 17 -9.30 -14.37 -6.35
C THR A 17 -8.11 -14.78 -7.22
N ASP A 18 -8.24 -15.86 -7.98
CA ASP A 18 -7.31 -16.22 -9.06
C ASP A 18 -7.74 -15.69 -10.43
N SER A 19 -8.98 -15.20 -10.54
CA SER A 19 -9.52 -14.63 -11.78
C SER A 19 -9.47 -13.09 -11.77
N ILE A 20 -8.88 -12.54 -12.83
CA ILE A 20 -8.82 -11.08 -13.07
C ILE A 20 -10.21 -10.47 -13.25
N GLU A 21 -11.16 -11.22 -13.83
CA GLU A 21 -12.55 -10.79 -14.02
C GLU A 21 -13.21 -10.45 -12.68
N THR A 22 -12.99 -11.29 -11.66
CA THR A 22 -13.52 -11.07 -10.31
C THR A 22 -12.81 -9.93 -9.58
N GLU A 23 -11.53 -9.70 -9.86
CA GLU A 23 -10.81 -8.52 -9.32
C GLU A 23 -11.45 -7.22 -9.85
N ILE A 24 -11.80 -7.20 -11.14
CA ILE A 24 -12.47 -6.06 -11.80
C ILE A 24 -13.92 -5.91 -11.31
N GLU A 25 -14.67 -7.02 -11.18
CA GLU A 25 -16.06 -7.02 -10.67
C GLU A 25 -16.12 -6.48 -9.23
N TYR A 26 -15.13 -6.80 -8.41
CA TYR A 26 -15.00 -6.29 -7.05
C TYR A 26 -14.29 -4.93 -6.97
N HIS A 27 -14.07 -4.24 -8.09
CA HIS A 27 -13.42 -2.92 -8.15
C HIS A 27 -12.05 -2.87 -7.44
N GLY A 28 -11.26 -3.95 -7.54
CA GLY A 28 -9.97 -4.06 -6.86
C GLY A 28 -10.05 -4.23 -5.34
N ARG A 29 -11.25 -4.48 -4.76
CA ARG A 29 -11.38 -4.85 -3.34
C ARG A 29 -10.90 -6.28 -3.07
N ALA A 30 -10.94 -7.13 -4.08
CA ALA A 30 -10.36 -8.48 -4.06
C ALA A 30 -8.92 -8.42 -4.54
N LYS A 31 -8.02 -9.11 -3.86
CA LYS A 31 -6.60 -9.18 -4.26
C LYS A 31 -6.35 -10.42 -5.10
N SER A 32 -5.47 -10.31 -6.09
CA SER A 32 -4.94 -11.48 -6.78
C SER A 32 -4.09 -12.36 -5.86
N GLY A 33 -4.28 -13.66 -5.96
CA GLY A 33 -3.54 -14.64 -5.17
C GLY A 33 -3.61 -16.04 -5.75
N LYS A 34 -2.96 -16.99 -5.07
CA LYS A 34 -2.91 -18.38 -5.50
C LYS A 34 -3.25 -19.32 -4.36
N TYR A 35 -3.82 -20.46 -4.72
CA TYR A 35 -4.06 -21.57 -3.81
C TYR A 35 -2.79 -22.42 -3.70
N ILE A 36 -2.13 -22.38 -2.54
CA ILE A 36 -0.89 -23.11 -2.25
C ILE A 36 -1.08 -23.94 -0.99
N GLU A 37 -0.67 -25.21 -1.01
CA GLU A 37 -0.71 -26.11 0.16
C GLU A 37 -2.09 -26.19 0.86
N GLY A 38 -3.18 -26.12 0.09
CA GLY A 38 -4.52 -26.18 0.65
C GLY A 38 -5.01 -24.85 1.26
N SER A 39 -4.36 -23.73 0.99
CA SER A 39 -4.73 -22.41 1.51
C SER A 39 -4.59 -21.32 0.45
N TRP A 40 -5.48 -20.33 0.47
CA TRP A 40 -5.36 -19.15 -0.39
C TRP A 40 -4.37 -18.16 0.22
N ILE A 41 -3.45 -17.67 -0.60
CA ILE A 41 -2.50 -16.64 -0.20
C ILE A 41 -2.49 -15.54 -1.28
N CYS A 42 -2.61 -14.27 -0.87
CA CYS A 42 -2.54 -13.12 -1.80
C CYS A 42 -1.09 -12.84 -2.19
N ASN A 43 -0.89 -12.21 -3.35
CA ASN A 43 0.45 -11.90 -3.85
C ASN A 43 1.26 -11.04 -2.86
N ASP A 44 0.64 -10.10 -2.16
CA ASP A 44 1.33 -9.27 -1.16
C ASP A 44 2.03 -10.13 -0.10
N CYS A 45 1.31 -11.07 0.51
CA CYS A 45 1.86 -11.97 1.52
C CYS A 45 2.70 -13.11 0.92
N MET A 46 2.72 -13.30 -0.40
CA MET A 46 3.73 -14.16 -1.03
C MET A 46 5.06 -13.43 -1.11
N SER A 47 5.05 -12.20 -1.61
CA SER A 47 6.24 -11.35 -1.73
C SER A 47 6.93 -11.14 -0.38
N GLU A 48 6.17 -10.91 0.70
CA GLU A 48 6.75 -10.78 2.05
C GLU A 48 7.52 -12.04 2.48
N ARG A 49 7.02 -13.25 2.18
CA ARG A 49 7.68 -14.52 2.56
C ARG A 49 8.96 -14.78 1.77
N ASP A 50 9.00 -14.35 0.51
CA ASP A 50 10.20 -14.41 -0.31
C ASP A 50 11.24 -13.38 0.13
N GLU A 51 10.81 -12.23 0.67
CA GLU A 51 11.70 -11.23 1.27
C GLU A 51 12.25 -11.66 2.63
N GLU A 52 11.47 -12.35 3.47
CA GLU A 52 11.93 -12.87 4.77
C GLU A 52 13.11 -13.87 4.64
N ASN A 53 13.17 -14.66 3.57
CA ASN A 53 14.32 -15.54 3.28
C ASN A 53 15.56 -14.78 2.76
N LYS A 54 15.43 -13.47 2.52
CA LYS A 54 16.52 -12.56 2.14
C LYS A 54 16.79 -11.49 3.22
N VAL A 55 16.17 -11.58 4.39
CA VAL A 55 16.38 -10.64 5.52
C VAL A 55 17.32 -11.23 6.58
N SER A 56 18.35 -11.97 6.15
CA SER A 56 19.57 -12.21 6.95
C SER A 56 20.71 -11.25 6.57
N ALA A 57 20.39 -10.20 5.82
CA ALA A 57 21.27 -9.05 5.65
C ALA A 57 20.41 -7.78 5.79
N THR A 58 20.72 -6.97 6.79
CA THR A 58 20.19 -5.62 7.07
C THR A 58 18.90 -5.50 7.91
N LEU A 59 18.88 -6.06 9.12
CA LEU A 59 18.24 -5.37 10.25
C LEU A 59 19.26 -4.46 10.94
N THR A 60 19.52 -3.30 10.32
CA THR A 60 20.06 -2.14 11.04
C THR A 60 19.43 -0.89 10.47
N THR A 61 18.21 -0.61 10.87
CA THR A 61 17.62 0.73 10.81
C THR A 61 16.59 0.73 11.94
N GLN A 62 17.03 0.83 13.20
CA GLN A 62 17.01 2.13 13.91
C GLN A 62 15.96 3.07 13.32
N ASP A 63 14.93 3.23 14.12
CA ASP A 63 13.83 4.19 14.05
C ASP A 63 14.37 5.60 13.79
N ASP A 64 14.69 5.91 12.53
CA ASP A 64 15.04 7.25 12.11
C ASP A 64 13.76 7.91 11.63
N MET A 65 13.15 8.64 12.56
CA MET A 65 12.10 9.61 12.29
C MET A 65 12.64 10.69 11.34
N HIS A 66 12.78 10.37 10.05
CA HIS A 66 12.98 11.36 9.00
C HIS A 66 11.67 12.11 8.79
N HIS A 67 11.36 13.02 9.72
CA HIS A 67 10.52 14.17 9.39
C HIS A 67 11.31 14.97 8.36
N GLU A 68 10.94 14.81 7.09
CA GLU A 68 11.37 15.73 6.05
C GLU A 68 10.97 17.14 6.50
N HIS A 69 11.96 17.94 6.90
CA HIS A 69 11.73 19.29 7.35
C HIS A 69 11.38 20.11 6.11
N ILE A 70 10.09 20.23 5.79
CA ILE A 70 9.60 21.11 4.74
C ILE A 70 9.97 22.52 5.18
N GLY A 71 11.08 23.04 4.66
CA GLY A 71 11.50 24.42 4.89
C GLY A 71 10.38 25.35 4.45
N THR A 72 10.14 26.40 5.25
CA THR A 72 9.23 27.46 4.85
C THR A 72 9.72 28.04 3.53
N ALA A 73 8.86 28.07 2.50
CA ALA A 73 9.21 28.58 1.18
C ALA A 73 9.67 30.04 1.28
N ASP A 74 10.77 30.39 0.60
CA ASP A 74 11.22 31.78 0.57
C ASP A 74 10.35 32.57 -0.41
N LYS A 75 10.21 33.86 -0.14
CA LYS A 75 9.54 34.83 -1.04
C LYS A 75 10.21 34.93 -2.42
N SER A 76 11.43 34.44 -2.56
CA SER A 76 12.14 34.34 -3.85
C SER A 76 11.73 33.12 -4.68
N ASP A 77 11.08 32.11 -4.08
CA ASP A 77 10.64 30.89 -4.76
C ASP A 77 9.30 31.07 -5.49
N VAL A 78 8.59 32.17 -5.23
CA VAL A 78 7.33 32.50 -5.88
C VAL A 78 7.54 33.40 -7.09
N SER A 79 6.80 33.14 -8.17
CA SER A 79 6.83 34.01 -9.35
C SER A 79 6.41 35.43 -8.96
N PRO A 80 7.01 36.49 -9.52
CA PRO A 80 6.63 37.87 -9.21
C PRO A 80 5.16 38.21 -9.53
N ASN A 81 4.47 37.35 -10.29
CA ASN A 81 3.03 37.49 -10.56
C ASN A 81 2.14 36.70 -9.59
N THR A 82 2.70 36.03 -8.58
CA THR A 82 1.92 35.31 -7.58
C THR A 82 1.24 36.34 -6.67
N PRO A 83 -0.10 36.45 -6.68
CA PRO A 83 -0.79 37.38 -5.78
C PRO A 83 -0.58 36.96 -4.32
N PRO A 84 -0.53 37.91 -3.38
CA PRO A 84 -0.40 37.59 -1.96
C PRO A 84 -1.58 36.73 -1.50
N ALA A 85 -1.32 35.76 -0.63
CA ALA A 85 -2.38 35.02 0.03
C ALA A 85 -3.14 35.97 0.98
N ASP A 86 -4.47 35.91 0.94
CA ASP A 86 -5.34 36.65 1.85
C ASP A 86 -5.29 35.95 3.22
N GLU A 87 -4.50 36.48 4.15
CA GLU A 87 -4.40 35.94 5.50
C GLU A 87 -5.68 36.32 6.24
N THR A 88 -6.56 35.34 6.48
CA THR A 88 -7.76 35.57 7.29
C THR A 88 -7.34 35.64 8.77
N ASP A 89 -7.30 36.85 9.32
CA ASP A 89 -7.08 37.12 10.75
C ASP A 89 -8.25 36.50 11.55
N LEU A 90 -7.97 35.51 12.40
CA LEU A 90 -8.94 34.84 13.29
C LEU A 90 -8.87 35.43 14.71
#